data_AF-A0A933XXL7-F1
#
_entry.id   AF-A0A933XXL7-F1
#
_cell.length_a   1.000
_cell.length_b   1.000
_cell.length_c   1.000
_cell.angle_alpha   90.00
_cell.angle_beta   90.00
_cell.angle_gamma   90.00
#
_symmetry.space_group_name_H-M   'P 1'
#
loop_
_entity.id
_entity.type
_entity.pdbx_description
1 polymer ?
#
loop_
_entity_poly.entity_id
_entity_poly.type
_entity_poly.pdbx_seq_one_letter_code
_entity_poly.pdbx_strand_id
1 'polypeptide(L)' 'MTLAPQALTELDLAPLRSVGLSDAAIHDAIQVIAYFNYINRVADGVHVELEPDMPPREP' A
#
# COMPACT_ATOMS: atom_id res chain seq x y z
N MET A 1 -6.14 -5.09 1.50
CA MET A 1 -5.79 -4.29 0.30
C MET A 1 -4.76 -4.96 -0.59
N THR A 2 -3.59 -5.41 -0.10
CA THR A 2 -2.49 -5.91 -0.96
C THR A 2 -2.65 -7.34 -1.48
N LEU A 3 -3.10 -8.29 -0.66
CA LEU A 3 -3.17 -9.71 -1.05
C LEU A 3 -4.51 -10.11 -1.72
N ALA A 4 -5.61 -9.49 -1.29
CA ALA A 4 -6.95 -9.77 -1.80
C ALA A 4 -7.79 -8.46 -1.87
N PRO A 5 -7.43 -7.52 -2.76
CA PRO A 5 -8.17 -6.26 -2.90
C PRO A 5 -9.65 -6.45 -3.23
N GLN A 6 -10.00 -7.49 -3.99
CA GLN A 6 -11.37 -7.83 -4.39
C GLN A 6 -12.24 -8.35 -3.24
N ALA A 7 -11.63 -8.75 -2.12
CA ALA A 7 -12.35 -9.22 -0.95
C ALA A 7 -12.65 -8.11 0.06
N LEU A 8 -12.26 -6.86 -0.22
CA LEU A 8 -12.46 -5.74 0.69
C LEU A 8 -13.94 -5.39 0.81
N THR A 9 -14.40 -5.17 2.04
CA THR A 9 -15.78 -4.82 2.38
C THR A 9 -15.82 -3.63 3.34
N GLU A 10 -17.01 -3.08 3.58
CA GLU A 10 -17.22 -2.05 4.62
C GLU A 10 -16.83 -2.54 6.02
N LEU A 11 -16.93 -3.84 6.30
CA LEU A 11 -16.53 -4.40 7.59
C LEU A 11 -15.03 -4.25 7.86
N ASP A 12 -14.21 -4.22 6.81
CA ASP A 12 -12.77 -3.99 6.92
C ASP A 12 -12.44 -2.52 7.24
N LEU A 13 -13.37 -1.59 6.99
CA LEU A 13 -13.21 -0.16 7.29
C LEU A 13 -13.67 0.19 8.71
N ALA A 14 -14.56 -0.61 9.30
CA ALA A 14 -15.10 -0.35 10.64
C ALA A 14 -14.02 -0.25 11.74
N PRO A 15 -12.97 -1.09 11.77
CA PRO A 15 -11.87 -0.94 12.74
C PRO A 15 -11.05 0.34 12.53
N LEU A 16 -10.92 0.82 11.28
CA LEU A 16 -10.20 2.06 10.97
C LEU A 16 -10.97 3.28 11.48
N ARG A 17 -12.29 3.27 11.29
CA ARG A 17 -13.18 4.30 11.83
C ARG A 17 -13.23 4.27 13.36
N SER A 18 -13.19 3.09 13.99
CA SER A 18 -13.27 2.96 15.45
C SER A 18 -12.04 3.52 16.18
N VAL A 19 -10.88 3.58 15.53
CA VAL A 19 -9.69 4.26 16.05
C VAL A 19 -9.65 5.77 15.73
N GLY A 20 -10.74 6.31 15.17
CA GLY A 20 -10.93 7.74 14.92
C GLY A 20 -10.43 8.23 13.56
N LEU A 21 -10.11 7.34 12.61
CA LEU A 21 -9.77 7.77 11.26
C LEU A 21 -11.01 8.28 10.53
N SER A 22 -10.90 9.46 9.92
CA SER A 22 -11.91 10.01 9.03
C SER A 22 -11.93 9.25 7.70
N ASP A 23 -13.03 9.32 6.97
CA ASP A 23 -13.11 8.73 5.62
C ASP A 23 -12.05 9.32 4.67
N ALA A 24 -11.68 10.60 4.85
CA ALA A 24 -10.59 11.22 4.11
C ALA A 24 -9.22 10.58 4.43
N ALA A 25 -8.93 10.36 5.72
CA ALA A 25 -7.68 9.70 6.13
C ALA A 25 -7.62 8.24 5.65
N ILE A 26 -8.75 7.54 5.66
CA ILE A 26 -8.86 6.17 5.10
C ILE A 26 -8.64 6.20 3.59
N HIS A 27 -9.22 7.17 2.88
CA HIS A 27 -9.01 7.35 1.44
C HIS A 27 -7.53 7.58 1.11
N ASP A 28 -6.85 8.46 1.85
CA ASP A 28 -5.43 8.74 1.65
C ASP A 28 -4.59 7.47 1.84
N ALA A 29 -4.88 6.68 2.88
CA ALA A 29 -4.21 5.40 3.11
C ALA A 29 -4.44 4.42 1.94
N ILE A 30 -5.67 4.34 1.41
CA ILE A 30 -5.99 3.50 0.25
C ILE A 30 -5.16 3.93 -0.97
N GLN A 31 -5.05 5.23 -1.24
CA GLN A 31 -4.26 5.75 -2.36
C GLN A 31 -2.78 5.36 -2.25
N VAL A 32 -2.19 5.53 -1.06
CA VAL A 32 -0.78 5.18 -0.81
C VAL A 32 -0.55 3.67 -0.96
N ILE A 33 -1.43 2.85 -0.38
CA ILE A 33 -1.33 1.38 -0.48
C ILE A 33 -1.46 0.92 -1.94
N ALA A 34 -2.42 1.49 -2.69
CA ALA A 34 -2.62 1.15 -4.10
C ALA A 34 -1.40 1.55 -4.95
N TYR A 35 -0.82 2.72 -4.70
CA TYR A 35 0.40 3.18 -5.35
C TYR A 35 1.56 2.20 -5.12
N PHE A 36 1.81 1.78 -3.88
CA PHE A 36 2.86 0.80 -3.58
C PHE A 36 2.61 -0.57 -4.21
N ASN A 37 1.36 -1.05 -4.20
CA ASN A 37 1.01 -2.30 -4.87
C ASN A 37 1.31 -2.26 -6.38
N TYR A 38 1.11 -1.10 -7.02
CA TYR A 38 1.42 -0.91 -8.43
C TYR A 38 2.93 -0.81 -8.67
N ILE A 39 3.62 0.14 -8.03
CA ILE A 39 5.02 0.44 -8.34
C ILE A 39 5.95 -0.72 -7.96
N ASN A 40 5.70 -1.41 -6.85
CA ASN A 40 6.51 -2.57 -6.45
C ASN A 40 6.43 -3.67 -7.52
N ARG A 41 5.22 -3.93 -8.05
CA ARG A 41 5.03 -4.95 -9.09
C ARG A 41 5.66 -4.56 -10.42
N VAL A 42 5.61 -3.27 -10.79
CA VAL A 42 6.29 -2.77 -11.98
C VAL A 42 7.80 -2.91 -11.81
N ALA A 43 8.36 -2.43 -10.69
CA ALA A 43 9.77 -2.49 -10.39
C ALA A 43 10.31 -3.93 -10.42
N ASP A 44 9.62 -4.85 -9.74
CA ASP A 44 9.96 -6.27 -9.75
C ASP A 44 9.85 -6.88 -11.15
N GLY A 45 8.81 -6.51 -11.90
CA GLY A 45 8.52 -7.08 -13.22
C GLY A 45 9.46 -6.63 -14.33
N VAL A 46 10.10 -5.46 -14.19
CA VAL A 46 11.08 -4.94 -15.15
C VAL A 46 12.51 -4.97 -14.63
N HIS A 47 12.73 -5.58 -13.45
CA HIS A 47 14.03 -5.71 -12.79
C HIS A 47 14.75 -4.37 -12.59
N VAL A 48 14.04 -3.38 -12.03
CA VAL A 48 14.63 -2.07 -11.70
C VAL A 48 15.77 -2.25 -10.71
N GLU A 49 16.95 -1.73 -11.05
CA GLU A 49 18.10 -1.69 -10.15
C GLU A 49 17.93 -0.61 -9.09
N LEU A 50 18.57 -0.80 -7.93
CA LEU A 50 18.62 0.23 -6.89
C LEU A 50 19.48 1.40 -7.34
N GLU A 51 19.07 2.60 -6.96
CA GLU A 51 19.89 3.79 -7.16
C GLU A 51 21.19 3.69 -6.35
N PRO A 52 22.32 4.21 -6.84
CA PRO A 52 23.63 4.09 -6.16
C PRO A 52 23.66 4.64 -4.72
N ASP A 53 22.80 5.62 -4.41
CA ASP A 53 22.65 6.24 -3.10
C ASP A 53 21.64 5.53 -2.18
N MET A 54 20.93 4.51 -2.70
CA MET A 54 19.98 3.69 -1.96
C MET A 54 20.44 2.22 -1.90
N PRO A 55 21.49 1.91 -1.12
CA PRO A 55 21.94 0.53 -0.94
C PRO A 55 20.84 -0.33 -0.31
N PRO A 56 20.86 -1.67 -0.53
CA PRO A 56 19.92 -2.58 0.10
C PRO A 56 19.91 -2.38 1.62
N ARG A 57 18.71 -2.35 2.23
CA ARG A 57 18.60 -2.37 3.68
C ARG A 57 19.09 -3.71 4.21
N GLU A 58 19.99 -3.67 5.21
CA GLU A 58 20.36 -4.86 5.96
C GLU A 58 19.14 -5.41 6.72
N PRO A 59 19.01 -6.74 6.85
CA PRO A 59 17.86 -7.39 7.46
C PRO A 59 17.71 -7.14 8.97
#